data_AF-H0SIX6-F1
#
_entry.id   AF-H0SIX6-F1
#
_cell.length_a   1.000
_cell.length_b   1.000
_cell.length_c   1.000
_cell.angle_alpha   90.00
_cell.angle_beta   90.00
_cell.angle_gamma   90.00
#
_symmetry.space_group_name_H-M   'P 1'
#
loop_
_entity.id
_entity.type
_entity.pdbx_description
1 polymer ?
#
loop_
_entity_poly.entity_id
_entity_poly.type
_entity_poly.pdbx_seq_one_letter_code
_entity_poly.pdbx_strand_id
1 'polypeptide(L)'
;MVFFKRELSPVEIFERALKDKQATRQRLAERLRVAEQAFEEKRVAAERLAKAGASNGQLDRAESKMQAVEQKAKALRAAVAECDEQIILAERALAEAVAQRDRDRAANEIEAVAAAIEQAVPRFEIGAAALVDAVTRGRAALTEASRFAGDVDDIRREVLSAAELICWELRAAATRTRAGNINVALLSPPEVRQLPAPETDRQMIYTLNPLTWREGEEVKRAAAFTMTALPKALLPLALAHQHVDYLNARRVQTLMHVHGSGPQQSEPLPDDPALIDLDALGAPAEETPRADVA
;
A
#
# COMPACT_ATOMS: atom_id res chain seq x y z
N MET A 1 -10.97 -12.70 40.79
CA MET A 1 -10.51 -11.76 39.76
C MET A 1 -9.10 -12.14 39.36
N VAL A 2 -8.93 -12.81 38.22
CA VAL A 2 -7.61 -13.15 37.69
C VAL A 2 -7.07 -11.90 36.99
N PHE A 3 -6.08 -11.25 37.58
CA PHE A 3 -5.37 -10.14 36.95
C PHE A 3 -4.54 -10.70 35.79
N PHE A 4 -5.03 -10.56 34.55
CA PHE A 4 -4.21 -10.73 33.36
C PHE A 4 -3.14 -9.64 33.37
N LYS A 5 -1.92 -9.99 33.79
CA LYS A 5 -0.76 -9.12 33.60
C LYS A 5 -0.43 -9.14 32.11
N ARG A 6 -0.60 -7.98 31.45
CA ARG A 6 -0.14 -7.77 30.07
C ARG A 6 1.36 -8.06 30.02
N GLU A 7 1.76 -9.04 29.22
CA GLU A 7 3.15 -9.28 28.90
C GLU A 7 3.66 -8.11 28.05
N LEU A 8 4.79 -7.54 28.46
CA LEU A 8 5.42 -6.44 27.75
C LEU A 8 6.27 -7.00 26.61
N SER A 9 6.19 -6.35 25.46
CA SER A 9 7.08 -6.65 24.34
C SER A 9 8.54 -6.32 24.71
N PRO A 10 9.53 -6.96 24.05
CA PRO A 10 10.94 -6.67 24.27
C PRO A 10 11.28 -5.17 24.17
N VAL A 11 10.68 -4.47 23.20
CA VAL A 11 10.85 -3.01 23.03
C VAL A 11 10.35 -2.25 24.26
N GLU A 12 9.14 -2.56 24.75
CA GLU A 12 8.58 -1.91 25.94
C GLU A 12 9.41 -2.17 27.21
N ILE A 13 10.00 -3.37 27.33
CA ILE A 13 10.91 -3.71 28.44
C ILE A 13 12.16 -2.83 28.39
N PHE A 14 12.81 -2.72 27.22
CA PHE A 14 14.02 -1.92 27.07
C PHE A 14 13.75 -0.41 27.20
N GLU A 15 12.63 0.10 26.68
CA GLU A 15 12.21 1.49 26.87
C GLU A 15 12.02 1.84 28.35
N ARG A 16 11.37 0.94 29.11
CA ARG A 16 11.17 1.13 30.54
C ARG A 16 12.51 1.11 31.29
N ALA A 17 13.37 0.15 30.99
CA ALA A 17 14.70 0.07 31.60
C ALA A 17 15.54 1.32 31.31
N LEU A 18 15.49 1.85 30.09
CA LEU A 18 16.18 3.08 29.69
C LEU A 18 15.64 4.29 30.49
N LYS A 19 14.32 4.43 30.61
CA LYS A 19 13.69 5.49 31.42
C LYS A 19 14.12 5.42 32.89
N ASP A 20 14.16 4.22 33.47
CA ASP A 20 14.57 4.02 34.86
C ASP A 20 16.05 4.39 35.08
N LYS A 21 16.92 4.06 34.12
CA LYS A 21 18.34 4.46 34.13
C LYS A 21 18.51 5.98 33.98
N GLN A 22 17.80 6.61 33.04
CA GLN A 22 17.81 8.06 32.86
C GLN A 22 17.33 8.80 34.12
N ALA A 23 16.29 8.32 34.78
CA ALA A 23 15.82 8.86 36.05
C ALA A 23 16.86 8.72 37.16
N THR A 24 17.57 7.60 37.22
CA THR A 24 18.67 7.37 38.18
C THR A 24 19.83 8.33 37.93
N ARG A 25 20.22 8.50 36.67
CA ARG A 25 21.26 9.45 36.24
C ARG A 25 20.92 10.89 36.62
N GLN A 26 19.67 11.32 36.43
CA GLN A 26 19.20 12.65 36.87
C GLN A 26 19.33 12.83 38.38
N ARG A 27 18.93 11.83 39.19
CA ARG A 27 19.07 11.89 40.66
C ARG A 27 20.54 11.95 41.09
N LEU A 28 21.43 11.21 40.43
CA LEU A 28 22.86 11.24 40.71
C LEU A 28 23.50 12.58 40.31
N ALA A 29 23.12 13.13 39.16
CA ALA A 29 23.59 14.43 38.69
C ALA A 29 23.20 15.56 39.66
N GLU A 30 21.97 15.55 40.19
CA GLU A 30 21.54 16.54 41.18
C GLU A 30 22.34 16.40 42.48
N ARG A 31 22.57 15.18 42.96
CA ARG A 31 23.42 14.92 44.14
C ARG A 31 24.86 15.36 43.93
N LEU A 32 25.40 15.16 42.73
CA LEU A 32 26.74 15.60 42.34
C LEU A 32 26.82 17.13 42.39
N ARG A 33 25.87 17.84 41.79
CA ARG A 33 25.80 19.30 41.82
C ARG A 33 25.83 19.86 43.24
N VAL A 34 25.03 19.28 44.15
CA VAL A 34 25.02 19.67 45.56
C VAL A 34 26.38 19.42 46.23
N ALA A 35 27.04 18.29 45.92
CA ALA A 35 28.35 17.98 46.47
C ALA A 35 29.45 18.92 45.94
N GLU A 36 29.40 19.30 44.67
CA GLU A 36 30.33 20.25 44.05
C GLU A 36 30.17 21.66 44.61
N GLN A 37 28.93 22.12 44.80
CA GLN A 37 28.67 23.39 45.46
C GLN A 37 29.22 23.39 46.90
N ALA A 38 28.96 22.31 47.66
CA ALA A 38 29.49 22.18 49.02
C ALA A 38 31.02 22.15 49.04
N PHE A 39 31.66 21.51 48.06
CA PHE A 39 33.13 21.50 47.95
C PHE A 39 33.67 22.92 47.75
N GLU A 40 33.07 23.67 46.84
CA GLU A 40 33.47 25.05 46.56
C GLU A 40 33.28 25.96 47.79
N GLU A 41 32.16 25.81 48.51
CA GLU A 41 31.93 26.54 49.77
C GLU A 41 32.99 26.21 50.83
N LYS A 42 33.40 24.94 50.97
CA LYS A 42 34.46 24.54 51.90
C LYS A 42 35.83 25.04 51.47
N ARG A 43 36.12 25.05 50.17
CA ARG A 43 37.36 25.61 49.60
C ARG A 43 37.49 27.10 49.93
N VAL A 44 36.45 27.88 49.63
CA VAL A 44 36.41 29.32 49.95
C VAL A 44 36.53 29.56 51.46
N ALA A 45 35.87 28.76 52.30
CA ALA A 45 35.98 28.88 53.75
C ALA A 45 37.41 28.58 54.26
N ALA A 46 38.06 27.55 53.73
CA ALA A 46 39.44 27.21 54.07
C ALA A 46 40.43 28.32 53.63
N GLU A 47 40.27 28.87 52.43
CA GLU A 47 41.08 29.99 51.93
C GLU A 47 40.93 31.25 52.82
N ARG A 48 39.72 31.53 53.30
CA ARG A 48 39.47 32.64 54.22
C ARG A 48 40.16 32.44 55.57
N LEU A 49 40.11 31.22 56.13
CA LEU A 49 40.82 30.89 57.37
C LEU A 49 42.33 31.03 57.22
N ALA A 50 42.89 30.58 56.09
CA ALA A 50 44.31 30.74 55.80
C ALA A 50 44.71 32.22 55.72
N LYS A 51 43.93 33.05 55.00
CA LYS A 51 44.19 34.50 54.89
C LYS A 51 44.08 35.23 56.23
N ALA A 52 43.24 34.75 57.14
CA ALA A 52 43.05 35.32 58.47
C ALA A 52 44.13 34.89 59.49
N GLY A 53 45.10 34.05 59.11
CA GLY A 53 46.14 33.56 60.01
C GLY A 53 45.63 32.57 61.06
N ALA A 54 44.63 31.75 60.70
CA ALA A 54 44.10 30.72 61.59
C ALA A 54 45.19 29.74 62.05
N SER A 55 45.01 29.16 63.24
CA SER A 55 45.98 28.18 63.78
C SER A 55 46.00 26.89 62.95
N ASN A 56 47.12 26.15 62.98
CA ASN A 56 47.28 24.89 62.24
C ASN A 56 46.12 23.91 62.48
N GLY A 57 45.68 23.75 63.74
CA GLY A 57 44.55 22.86 64.05
C GLY A 57 43.20 23.31 63.46
N GLN A 58 43.03 24.59 63.15
CA GLN A 58 41.84 25.09 62.43
C GLN A 58 41.95 24.82 60.93
N LEU A 59 43.15 24.95 60.35
CA LEU A 59 43.42 24.64 58.95
C LEU A 59 43.27 23.13 58.68
N ASP A 60 43.83 22.27 59.52
CA ASP A 60 43.73 20.81 59.39
C ASP A 60 42.27 20.32 59.41
N ARG A 61 41.44 20.92 60.28
CA ARG A 61 40.00 20.62 60.35
C ARG A 61 39.25 21.10 59.10
N ALA A 62 39.62 22.26 58.56
CA ALA A 62 39.01 22.78 57.34
C ALA A 62 39.39 21.92 56.12
N GLU A 63 40.66 21.53 56.02
CA GLU A 63 41.17 20.63 54.99
C GLU A 63 40.49 19.26 55.06
N SER A 64 40.40 18.65 56.25
CA SER A 64 39.72 17.36 56.44
C SER A 64 38.26 17.40 55.96
N LYS A 65 37.55 18.50 56.25
CA LYS A 65 36.16 18.69 55.78
C LYS A 65 36.10 18.87 54.26
N MET A 66 37.04 19.62 53.69
CA MET A 66 37.13 19.83 52.24
C MET A 66 37.41 18.50 51.51
N GLN A 67 38.40 17.74 51.96
CA GLN A 67 38.77 16.44 51.39
C GLN A 67 37.60 15.44 51.45
N ALA A 68 36.84 15.40 52.55
CA ALA A 68 35.67 14.52 52.67
C ALA A 68 34.59 14.83 51.62
N VAL A 69 34.31 16.11 51.36
CA VAL A 69 33.35 16.52 50.32
C VAL A 69 33.90 16.28 48.93
N GLU A 70 35.20 16.49 48.71
CA GLU A 70 35.88 16.20 47.45
C GLU A 70 35.80 14.71 47.08
N GLN A 71 36.08 13.82 48.04
CA GLN A 71 35.98 12.37 47.85
C GLN A 71 34.54 11.96 47.51
N LYS A 72 33.54 12.55 48.18
CA LYS A 72 32.13 12.33 47.87
C LYS A 72 31.78 12.80 46.46
N ALA A 73 32.25 13.98 46.04
CA ALA A 73 32.03 14.49 44.68
C ALA A 73 32.71 13.59 43.64
N LYS A 74 33.96 13.15 43.89
CA LYS A 74 34.67 12.17 43.04
C LYS A 74 33.90 10.86 42.89
N ALA A 75 33.38 10.31 43.99
CA ALA A 75 32.56 9.09 43.96
C ALA A 75 31.25 9.29 43.17
N LEU A 76 30.59 10.44 43.32
CA LEU A 76 29.37 10.75 42.56
C LEU A 76 29.66 10.95 41.07
N ARG A 77 30.79 11.57 40.68
CA ARG A 77 31.20 11.66 39.26
C ARG A 77 31.40 10.28 38.65
N ALA A 78 32.08 9.38 39.35
CA ALA A 78 32.26 8.01 38.91
C ALA A 78 30.92 7.29 38.72
N ALA A 79 29.99 7.42 39.68
CA ALA A 79 28.66 6.82 39.58
C ALA A 79 27.81 7.39 38.43
N VAL A 80 27.92 8.69 38.13
CA VAL A 80 27.25 9.30 36.97
C VAL A 80 27.84 8.73 35.67
N ALA A 81 29.16 8.64 35.56
CA ALA A 81 29.82 8.08 34.37
C ALA A 81 29.43 6.62 34.13
N GLU A 82 29.39 5.79 35.17
CA GLU A 82 28.91 4.41 35.07
C GLU A 82 27.44 4.36 34.61
N CYS A 83 26.59 5.26 35.11
CA CYS A 83 25.20 5.32 34.70
C CYS A 83 25.05 5.75 33.23
N ASP A 84 25.87 6.68 32.76
CA ASP A 84 25.92 7.09 31.35
C ASP A 84 26.34 5.92 30.44
N GLU A 85 27.32 5.11 30.84
CA GLU A 85 27.68 3.88 30.11
C GLU A 85 26.52 2.87 30.06
N GLN A 86 25.81 2.68 31.17
CA GLN A 86 24.65 1.80 31.22
C GLN A 86 23.49 2.32 30.36
N ILE A 87 23.32 3.63 30.22
CA ILE A 87 22.33 4.25 29.32
C ILE A 87 22.70 3.93 27.88
N ILE A 88 23.97 4.11 27.48
CA ILE A 88 24.43 3.79 26.12
C ILE A 88 24.16 2.32 25.77
N LEU A 89 24.44 1.40 26.70
CA LEU A 89 24.15 -0.03 26.50
C LEU A 89 22.64 -0.30 26.35
N ALA A 90 21.81 0.36 27.16
CA ALA A 90 20.35 0.22 27.08
C ALA A 90 19.77 0.81 25.78
N GLU A 91 20.31 1.92 25.31
CA GLU A 91 19.92 2.53 24.03
C GLU A 91 20.27 1.63 22.84
N ARG A 92 21.45 1.01 22.85
CA ARG A 92 21.85 0.02 21.84
C ARG A 92 20.92 -1.19 21.84
N ALA A 93 20.64 -1.75 23.02
CA ALA A 93 19.72 -2.88 23.15
C ALA A 93 18.29 -2.52 22.68
N LEU A 94 17.82 -1.31 22.95
CA LEU A 94 16.54 -0.82 22.45
C LEU A 94 16.54 -0.72 20.92
N ALA A 95 17.58 -0.14 20.33
CA ALA A 95 17.70 -0.02 18.88
C ALA A 95 17.72 -1.39 18.19
N GLU A 96 18.43 -2.35 18.75
CA GLU A 96 18.46 -3.75 18.27
C GLU A 96 17.09 -4.42 18.37
N ALA A 97 16.38 -4.24 19.48
CA ALA A 97 15.04 -4.80 19.67
C ALA A 97 14.02 -4.19 18.69
N VAL A 98 14.10 -2.88 18.42
CA VAL A 98 13.27 -2.22 17.41
C VAL A 98 13.59 -2.77 16.02
N ALA A 99 14.86 -2.88 15.66
CA ALA A 99 15.29 -3.43 14.37
C ALA A 99 14.88 -4.90 14.21
N GLN A 100 14.89 -5.70 15.28
CA GLN A 100 14.39 -7.08 15.24
C GLN A 100 12.87 -7.11 15.04
N ARG A 101 12.10 -6.31 15.78
CA ARG A 101 10.64 -6.21 15.62
C ARG A 101 10.25 -5.86 14.18
N ASP A 102 10.94 -4.90 13.58
CA ASP A 102 10.63 -4.45 12.23
C ASP A 102 10.96 -5.53 11.19
N ARG A 103 12.06 -6.28 11.37
CA ARG A 103 12.39 -7.47 10.56
C ARG A 103 11.36 -8.58 10.72
N ASP A 104 10.91 -8.85 11.94
CA ASP A 104 9.91 -9.87 12.22
C ASP A 104 8.57 -9.51 11.56
N ARG A 105 8.18 -8.23 11.60
CA ARG A 105 6.99 -7.74 10.90
C ARG A 105 7.09 -7.97 9.39
N ALA A 106 8.18 -7.56 8.76
CA ALA A 106 8.38 -7.76 7.32
C ALA A 106 8.36 -9.25 6.94
N ALA A 107 9.00 -10.11 7.75
CA ALA A 107 8.97 -11.55 7.53
C ALA A 107 7.56 -12.15 7.66
N ASN A 108 6.76 -11.70 8.62
CA ASN A 108 5.38 -12.14 8.77
C ASN A 108 4.51 -11.75 7.56
N GLU A 109 4.74 -10.56 6.98
CA GLU A 109 4.04 -10.12 5.76
C GLU A 109 4.39 -11.01 4.55
N ILE A 110 5.66 -11.39 4.39
CA ILE A 110 6.10 -12.34 3.35
C ILE A 110 5.44 -13.73 3.55
N GLU A 111 5.40 -14.22 4.79
CA GLU A 111 4.74 -15.49 5.11
C GLU A 111 3.23 -15.45 4.87
N ALA A 112 2.59 -14.30 5.12
CA ALA A 112 1.17 -14.13 4.84
C ALA A 112 0.87 -14.27 3.34
N VAL A 113 1.75 -13.77 2.47
CA VAL A 113 1.62 -13.98 1.01
C VAL A 113 1.74 -15.45 0.64
N ALA A 114 2.74 -16.15 1.17
CA ALA A 114 2.90 -17.60 0.92
C ALA A 114 1.65 -18.38 1.39
N ALA A 115 1.14 -18.08 2.59
CA ALA A 115 -0.07 -18.70 3.12
C ALA A 115 -1.30 -18.40 2.25
N ALA A 116 -1.43 -17.18 1.72
CA ALA A 116 -2.54 -16.83 0.82
C ALA A 116 -2.48 -17.61 -0.49
N ILE A 117 -1.30 -17.80 -1.08
CA ILE A 117 -1.11 -18.63 -2.28
C ILE A 117 -1.53 -20.07 -1.99
N GLU A 118 -1.05 -20.66 -0.90
CA GLU A 118 -1.39 -22.04 -0.52
C GLU A 118 -2.88 -22.25 -0.27
N GLN A 119 -3.58 -21.24 0.25
CA GLN A 119 -5.03 -21.29 0.41
C GLN A 119 -5.80 -21.19 -0.92
N ALA A 120 -5.20 -20.55 -1.94
CA ALA A 120 -5.81 -20.37 -3.25
C ALA A 120 -5.58 -21.56 -4.19
N VAL A 121 -4.41 -22.21 -4.10
CA VAL A 121 -3.99 -23.31 -4.98
C VAL A 121 -5.02 -24.45 -5.09
N PRO A 122 -5.59 -24.98 -3.99
CA PRO A 122 -6.57 -26.07 -4.09
C PRO A 122 -7.83 -25.70 -4.87
N ARG A 123 -8.26 -24.44 -4.81
CA ARG A 123 -9.45 -23.98 -5.56
C ARG A 123 -9.18 -23.96 -7.06
N PHE A 124 -8.00 -23.50 -7.45
CA PHE A 124 -7.55 -23.54 -8.83
C PHE A 124 -7.43 -24.99 -9.32
N GLU A 125 -6.83 -25.88 -8.54
CA GLU A 125 -6.67 -27.29 -8.87
C GLU A 125 -8.02 -27.97 -9.14
N ILE A 126 -8.98 -27.79 -8.22
CA ILE A 126 -10.33 -28.36 -8.36
C ILE A 126 -11.03 -27.83 -9.62
N GLY A 127 -10.95 -26.51 -9.86
CA GLY A 127 -11.57 -25.89 -11.03
C GLY A 127 -10.98 -26.38 -12.35
N ALA A 128 -9.65 -26.44 -12.45
CA ALA A 128 -8.96 -26.93 -13.64
C ALA A 128 -9.24 -28.43 -13.87
N ALA A 129 -9.22 -29.25 -12.81
CA ALA A 129 -9.55 -30.66 -12.91
C ALA A 129 -10.99 -30.89 -13.37
N ALA A 130 -11.95 -30.08 -12.91
CA ALA A 130 -13.34 -30.18 -13.33
C ALA A 130 -13.54 -29.87 -14.83
N LEU A 131 -12.78 -28.92 -15.39
CA LEU A 131 -12.79 -28.64 -16.83
C LEU A 131 -12.28 -29.83 -17.66
N VAL A 132 -11.19 -30.46 -17.21
CA VAL A 132 -10.63 -31.67 -17.85
C VAL A 132 -11.61 -32.84 -17.74
N ASP A 133 -12.24 -33.03 -16.57
CA ASP A 133 -13.21 -34.10 -16.33
C ASP A 133 -14.46 -33.94 -17.22
N ALA A 134 -14.97 -32.72 -17.38
CA ALA A 134 -16.12 -32.43 -18.22
C ALA A 134 -15.91 -32.81 -19.70
N VAL A 135 -14.71 -32.56 -20.22
CA VAL A 135 -14.34 -32.96 -21.59
C VAL A 135 -14.12 -34.46 -21.71
N THR A 136 -13.40 -35.06 -20.77
CA THR A 136 -13.00 -36.48 -20.84
C THR A 136 -14.16 -37.45 -20.62
N ARG A 137 -15.18 -37.05 -19.84
CA ARG A 137 -16.43 -37.84 -19.67
C ARG A 137 -17.46 -37.60 -20.76
N GLY A 138 -17.27 -36.57 -21.58
CA GLY A 138 -18.15 -36.25 -22.70
C GLY A 138 -18.18 -37.40 -23.71
N ARG A 139 -19.39 -37.78 -24.16
CA ARG A 139 -19.56 -38.78 -25.23
C ARG A 139 -19.31 -38.21 -26.63
N ALA A 140 -19.23 -36.89 -26.75
CA ALA A 140 -18.94 -36.19 -28.01
C ALA A 140 -17.43 -36.05 -28.18
N ALA A 141 -16.87 -36.76 -29.16
CA ALA A 141 -15.45 -36.69 -29.49
C ALA A 141 -15.19 -35.54 -30.47
N LEU A 142 -15.01 -34.33 -29.94
CA LEU A 142 -14.52 -33.17 -30.68
C LEU A 142 -13.03 -33.00 -30.41
N THR A 143 -12.20 -33.05 -31.46
CA THR A 143 -10.74 -32.97 -31.34
C THR A 143 -10.28 -31.68 -30.66
N GLU A 144 -10.98 -30.57 -30.91
CA GLU A 144 -10.74 -29.28 -30.29
C GLU A 144 -10.97 -29.33 -28.77
N ALA A 145 -12.01 -30.04 -28.32
CA ALA A 145 -12.30 -30.20 -26.90
C ALA A 145 -11.20 -31.01 -26.20
N SER A 146 -10.75 -32.12 -26.81
CA SER A 146 -9.64 -32.92 -26.28
C SER A 146 -8.33 -32.13 -26.20
N ARG A 147 -8.05 -31.29 -27.21
CA ARG A 147 -6.88 -30.40 -27.18
C ARG A 147 -6.98 -29.38 -26.04
N PHE A 148 -8.14 -28.72 -25.89
CA PHE A 148 -8.38 -27.80 -24.78
C PHE A 148 -8.17 -28.46 -23.41
N ALA A 149 -8.66 -29.69 -23.20
CA ALA A 149 -8.43 -30.40 -21.94
C ALA A 149 -6.94 -30.73 -21.70
N GLY A 150 -6.19 -31.05 -22.75
CA GLY A 150 -4.73 -31.22 -22.66
C GLY A 150 -4.03 -29.93 -22.24
N ASP A 151 -4.32 -28.83 -22.93
CA ASP A 151 -3.73 -27.51 -22.63
C ASP A 151 -4.07 -27.07 -21.18
N VAL A 152 -5.31 -27.31 -20.72
CA VAL A 152 -5.71 -27.02 -19.33
C VAL A 152 -4.97 -27.89 -18.31
N ASP A 153 -4.76 -29.19 -18.60
CA ASP A 153 -4.03 -30.06 -17.69
C ASP A 153 -2.53 -29.70 -17.59
N ASP A 154 -1.93 -29.27 -18.71
CA ASP A 154 -0.55 -28.79 -18.73
C ASP A 154 -0.39 -27.50 -17.91
N ILE A 155 -1.27 -26.51 -18.14
CA ILE A 155 -1.30 -25.26 -17.34
C ILE A 155 -1.54 -25.57 -15.87
N ARG A 156 -2.46 -26.50 -15.56
CA ARG A 156 -2.74 -26.91 -14.19
C ARG A 156 -1.47 -27.39 -13.50
N ARG A 157 -0.70 -28.27 -14.13
CA ARG A 157 0.55 -28.81 -13.56
C ARG A 157 1.62 -27.73 -13.41
N GLU A 158 1.77 -26.85 -14.40
CA GLU A 158 2.72 -25.74 -14.35
C GLU A 158 2.41 -24.79 -13.20
N VAL A 159 1.15 -24.38 -13.04
CA VAL A 159 0.72 -23.49 -11.96
C VAL A 159 0.95 -24.12 -10.59
N LEU A 160 0.66 -25.42 -10.43
CA LEU A 160 0.93 -26.13 -9.17
C LEU A 160 2.42 -26.14 -8.83
N SER A 161 3.27 -26.47 -9.80
CA SER A 161 4.73 -26.48 -9.61
C SER A 161 5.29 -25.08 -9.33
N ALA A 162 4.81 -24.06 -10.04
CA ALA A 162 5.21 -22.68 -9.83
C ALA A 162 4.79 -22.17 -8.44
N ALA A 163 3.58 -22.51 -8.00
CA ALA A 163 3.08 -22.13 -6.68
C ALA A 163 3.93 -22.75 -5.55
N GLU A 164 4.30 -24.03 -5.67
CA GLU A 164 5.20 -24.68 -4.70
C GLU A 164 6.57 -23.98 -4.63
N LEU A 165 7.18 -23.69 -5.77
CA LEU A 165 8.46 -22.99 -5.85
C LEU A 165 8.40 -21.60 -5.23
N ILE A 166 7.37 -20.81 -5.58
CA ILE A 166 7.19 -19.45 -5.06
C ILE A 166 6.97 -19.49 -3.54
N CYS A 167 6.13 -20.39 -3.04
CA CYS A 167 5.91 -20.52 -1.60
C CYS A 167 7.20 -20.91 -0.85
N TRP A 168 8.05 -21.76 -1.44
CA TRP A 168 9.35 -22.08 -0.88
C TRP A 168 10.28 -20.86 -0.83
N GLU A 169 10.41 -20.12 -1.93
CA GLU A 169 11.23 -18.90 -2.01
C GLU A 169 10.77 -17.83 -1.02
N LEU A 170 9.45 -17.60 -0.91
CA LEU A 170 8.88 -16.64 0.03
C LEU A 170 9.23 -17.00 1.47
N ARG A 171 9.12 -18.28 1.87
CA ARG A 171 9.52 -18.72 3.22
C ARG A 171 11.02 -18.60 3.47
N ALA A 172 11.84 -18.92 2.47
CA ALA A 172 13.28 -18.74 2.55
C ALA A 172 13.64 -17.24 2.69
N ALA A 173 12.92 -16.36 1.98
CA ALA A 173 13.07 -14.91 2.11
C ALA A 173 12.64 -14.40 3.49
N ALA A 174 11.50 -14.87 4.03
CA ALA A 174 11.06 -14.52 5.38
C ALA A 174 12.09 -14.93 6.45
N THR A 175 12.64 -16.14 6.35
CA THR A 175 13.69 -16.63 7.25
C THR A 175 14.95 -15.77 7.19
N ARG A 176 15.42 -15.44 5.98
CA ARG A 176 16.58 -14.55 5.78
C ARG A 176 16.33 -13.13 6.29
N THR A 177 15.09 -12.65 6.19
CA THR A 177 14.68 -11.33 6.70
C THR A 177 14.76 -11.29 8.22
N ARG A 178 14.21 -12.29 8.94
CA ARG A 178 14.33 -12.37 10.40
C ARG A 178 15.78 -12.44 10.88
N ALA A 179 16.62 -13.17 10.14
CA ALA A 179 18.05 -13.26 10.42
C ALA A 179 18.82 -11.95 10.16
N GLY A 180 18.23 -10.96 9.48
CA GLY A 180 18.90 -9.71 9.12
C GLY A 180 19.85 -9.83 7.92
N ASN A 181 19.73 -10.90 7.14
CA ASN A 181 20.58 -11.14 5.97
C ASN A 181 20.07 -10.43 4.71
N ILE A 182 18.82 -9.95 4.73
CA ILE A 182 18.17 -9.25 3.62
C ILE A 182 17.32 -8.11 4.18
N ASN A 183 17.51 -6.91 3.63
CA ASN A 183 16.58 -5.81 3.79
C ASN A 183 15.52 -5.92 2.70
N VAL A 184 14.43 -6.65 2.97
CA VAL A 184 13.29 -6.66 2.06
C VAL A 184 12.57 -5.32 2.25
N ALA A 185 12.85 -4.37 1.36
CA ALA A 185 11.99 -3.21 1.22
C ALA A 185 10.64 -3.73 0.71
N LEU A 186 9.58 -3.52 1.50
CA LEU A 186 8.21 -3.76 1.05
C LEU A 186 7.98 -2.84 -0.15
N LEU A 187 8.03 -3.42 -1.34
CA LEU A 187 7.76 -2.68 -2.57
C LEU A 187 6.32 -2.19 -2.53
N SER A 188 6.08 -1.01 -3.11
CA SER A 188 4.72 -0.57 -3.41
C SER A 188 3.98 -1.67 -4.17
N PRO A 189 2.66 -1.85 -3.95
CA PRO A 189 1.89 -2.85 -4.68
C PRO A 189 2.17 -2.70 -6.18
N PRO A 190 2.49 -3.79 -6.89
CA PRO A 190 2.70 -3.70 -8.33
C PRO A 190 1.44 -3.11 -8.96
N GLU A 191 1.61 -2.14 -9.86
CA GLU A 191 0.51 -1.66 -10.68
C GLU A 191 -0.09 -2.87 -11.39
N VAL A 192 -1.32 -3.21 -11.03
CA VAL A 192 -2.04 -4.31 -11.66
C VAL A 192 -2.15 -3.95 -13.14
N ARG A 193 -1.46 -4.72 -14.00
CA ARG A 193 -1.62 -4.62 -15.44
C ARG A 193 -3.10 -4.84 -15.75
N GLN A 194 -3.85 -3.76 -15.94
CA GLN A 194 -5.21 -3.84 -16.43
C GLN A 194 -5.11 -4.42 -17.84
N LEU A 195 -5.73 -5.58 -18.04
CA LEU A 195 -5.94 -6.12 -19.38
C LEU A 195 -6.68 -5.04 -20.19
N PRO A 196 -6.26 -4.74 -21.44
CA PRO A 196 -6.96 -3.78 -22.27
C PRO A 196 -8.41 -4.23 -22.40
N ALA A 197 -9.34 -3.28 -22.29
CA ALA A 197 -10.76 -3.56 -22.46
C ALA A 197 -11.01 -4.27 -23.81
N PRO A 198 -11.93 -5.25 -23.88
CA PRO A 198 -12.19 -5.96 -25.12
C PRO A 198 -12.61 -4.96 -26.22
N GLU A 199 -12.03 -5.11 -27.42
CA GLU A 199 -12.37 -4.27 -28.56
C GLU A 199 -13.88 -4.34 -28.83
N THR A 200 -14.55 -3.19 -28.79
CA THR A 200 -15.96 -3.09 -29.14
C THR A 200 -16.14 -3.38 -30.64
N ASP A 201 -16.97 -4.37 -30.96
CA ASP A 201 -17.29 -4.76 -32.33
C ASP A 201 -18.15 -3.69 -33.00
N ARG A 202 -17.62 -3.09 -34.08
CA ARG A 202 -18.22 -1.93 -34.78
C ARG A 202 -18.63 -2.31 -36.20
N GLN A 203 -19.68 -1.67 -36.69
CA GLN A 203 -20.13 -1.78 -38.07
C GLN A 203 -20.11 -0.41 -38.73
N MET A 204 -19.55 -0.35 -39.94
CA MET A 204 -19.58 0.87 -40.74
C MET A 204 -20.98 1.13 -41.28
N ILE A 205 -21.47 2.34 -41.01
CA ILE A 205 -22.81 2.82 -41.37
C ILE A 205 -22.74 4.25 -41.93
N TYR A 206 -23.83 4.70 -42.51
CA TYR A 206 -24.02 6.09 -42.92
C TYR A 206 -24.98 6.80 -41.95
N THR A 207 -24.57 7.93 -41.39
CA THR A 207 -25.43 8.73 -40.52
C THR A 207 -26.36 9.61 -41.36
N LEU A 208 -27.61 9.72 -40.94
CA LEU A 208 -28.60 10.62 -41.55
C LEU A 208 -28.80 11.88 -40.72
N ASN A 209 -28.58 11.77 -39.40
CA ASN A 209 -28.64 12.84 -38.42
C ASN A 209 -27.32 12.87 -37.61
N PRO A 210 -26.99 13.98 -36.93
CA PRO A 210 -25.83 14.00 -36.04
C PRO A 210 -26.13 13.16 -34.78
N LEU A 211 -25.16 12.36 -34.35
CA LEU A 211 -25.31 11.34 -33.31
C LEU A 211 -24.29 11.53 -32.20
N THR A 212 -24.67 11.16 -30.98
CA THR A 212 -23.78 10.97 -29.84
C THR A 212 -24.08 9.64 -29.16
N TRP A 213 -23.03 8.97 -28.69
CA TRP A 213 -23.13 7.72 -27.93
C TRP A 213 -21.91 7.53 -27.03
N ARG A 214 -22.03 6.69 -26.02
CA ARG A 214 -20.96 6.32 -25.09
C ARG A 214 -20.31 5.01 -25.46
N GLU A 215 -18.98 5.00 -25.42
CA GLU A 215 -18.17 3.80 -25.55
C GLU A 215 -17.19 3.76 -24.37
N GLY A 216 -17.56 3.01 -23.32
CA GLY A 216 -16.86 3.06 -22.04
C GLY A 216 -17.05 4.42 -21.36
N GLU A 217 -15.96 5.11 -21.03
CA GLU A 217 -15.99 6.47 -20.45
C GLU A 217 -15.95 7.58 -21.50
N GLU A 218 -15.75 7.24 -22.79
CA GLU A 218 -15.67 8.22 -23.87
C GLU A 218 -17.03 8.47 -24.53
N VAL A 219 -17.38 9.75 -24.74
CA VAL A 219 -18.52 10.16 -25.54
C VAL A 219 -18.05 10.40 -26.98
N LYS A 220 -18.53 9.59 -27.91
CA LYS A 220 -18.25 9.71 -29.35
C LYS A 220 -19.37 10.51 -30.02
N ARG A 221 -19.01 11.27 -31.05
CA ARG A 221 -19.94 12.05 -31.85
C ARG A 221 -19.72 11.79 -33.34
N ALA A 222 -20.79 11.83 -34.11
CA ALA A 222 -20.74 11.79 -35.57
C ALA A 222 -21.62 12.89 -36.14
N ALA A 223 -21.13 13.59 -37.15
CA ALA A 223 -21.95 14.54 -37.91
C ALA A 223 -23.05 13.81 -38.70
N ALA A 224 -24.01 14.57 -39.24
CA ALA A 224 -24.95 14.03 -40.23
C ALA A 224 -24.22 13.70 -41.54
N PHE A 225 -24.79 12.79 -42.35
CA PHE A 225 -24.29 12.47 -43.69
C PHE A 225 -22.81 12.08 -43.74
N THR A 226 -22.35 11.34 -42.72
CA THR A 226 -20.96 10.85 -42.66
C THR A 226 -20.91 9.34 -42.46
N MET A 227 -19.80 8.75 -42.87
CA MET A 227 -19.51 7.35 -42.60
C MET A 227 -18.90 7.23 -41.20
N THR A 228 -19.51 6.44 -40.32
CA THR A 228 -19.00 6.21 -38.96
C THR A 228 -19.05 4.75 -38.56
N ALA A 229 -18.15 4.35 -37.66
CA ALA A 229 -18.11 3.01 -37.10
C ALA A 229 -18.95 2.97 -35.82
N LEU A 230 -20.20 2.50 -35.94
CA LEU A 230 -21.12 2.43 -34.81
C LEU A 230 -21.01 1.07 -34.09
N PRO A 231 -21.00 1.01 -32.75
CA PRO A 231 -21.08 -0.24 -32.02
C PRO A 231 -22.29 -1.08 -32.45
N LYS A 232 -22.09 -2.37 -32.72
CA LYS A 232 -23.17 -3.26 -33.21
C LYS A 232 -24.36 -3.33 -32.25
N ALA A 233 -24.15 -3.11 -30.96
CA ALA A 233 -25.21 -3.08 -29.95
C ALA A 233 -26.22 -1.93 -30.18
N LEU A 234 -25.76 -0.77 -30.67
CA LEU A 234 -26.60 0.41 -30.89
C LEU A 234 -27.21 0.46 -32.29
N LEU A 235 -26.72 -0.39 -33.20
CA LEU A 235 -27.16 -0.42 -34.59
C LEU A 235 -28.67 -0.68 -34.77
N PRO A 236 -29.29 -1.67 -34.09
CA PRO A 236 -30.73 -1.92 -34.25
C PRO A 236 -31.58 -0.72 -33.84
N LEU A 237 -31.19 -0.04 -32.75
CA LEU A 237 -31.89 1.14 -32.24
C LEU A 237 -31.77 2.29 -33.24
N ALA A 238 -30.55 2.60 -33.68
CA ALA A 238 -30.31 3.69 -34.63
C ALA A 238 -31.04 3.48 -35.97
N LEU A 239 -31.13 2.23 -36.46
CA LEU A 239 -31.88 1.87 -37.66
C LEU A 239 -33.40 1.99 -37.45
N ALA A 240 -33.92 1.55 -36.30
CA ALA A 240 -35.35 1.63 -35.99
C ALA A 240 -35.86 3.07 -35.99
N HIS A 241 -35.06 4.00 -35.48
CA HIS A 241 -35.36 5.43 -35.46
C HIS A 241 -34.94 6.18 -36.75
N GLN A 242 -34.44 5.45 -37.76
CA GLN A 242 -34.02 5.99 -39.06
C GLN A 242 -32.95 7.11 -38.95
N HIS A 243 -32.09 7.03 -37.94
CA HIS A 243 -30.99 7.99 -37.76
C HIS A 243 -29.73 7.56 -38.52
N VAL A 244 -29.65 6.29 -38.89
CA VAL A 244 -28.58 5.69 -39.68
C VAL A 244 -29.16 4.77 -40.73
N ASP A 245 -28.37 4.43 -41.74
CA ASP A 245 -28.71 3.43 -42.75
C ASP A 245 -27.45 2.67 -43.21
N TYR A 246 -27.63 1.51 -43.82
CA TYR A 246 -26.54 0.69 -44.32
C TYR A 246 -25.91 1.32 -45.57
N LEU A 247 -24.60 1.17 -45.73
CA LEU A 247 -23.84 1.72 -46.87
C LEU A 247 -24.34 1.23 -48.24
N ASN A 248 -24.95 0.04 -48.30
CA ASN A 248 -25.49 -0.54 -49.52
C ASN A 248 -26.93 -0.09 -49.85
N ALA A 249 -27.57 0.71 -48.99
CA ALA A 249 -28.91 1.21 -49.27
C ALA A 249 -28.90 2.19 -50.46
N ARG A 250 -29.85 2.06 -51.38
CA ARG A 250 -29.97 2.94 -52.57
C ARG A 250 -30.10 4.42 -52.19
N ARG A 251 -30.78 4.69 -51.07
CA ARG A 251 -30.90 6.03 -50.48
C ARG A 251 -29.53 6.58 -50.08
N VAL A 252 -28.71 5.78 -49.42
CA VAL A 252 -27.36 6.17 -48.98
C VAL A 252 -26.45 6.45 -50.18
N GLN A 253 -26.49 5.64 -51.24
CA GLN A 253 -25.70 5.91 -52.45
C GLN A 253 -26.05 7.26 -53.08
N THR A 254 -27.33 7.62 -53.07
CA THR A 254 -27.79 8.93 -53.55
C THR A 254 -27.30 10.06 -52.64
N LEU A 255 -27.41 9.87 -51.31
CA LEU A 255 -26.97 10.87 -50.33
C LEU A 255 -25.45 11.06 -50.34
N MET A 256 -24.66 10.01 -50.52
CA MET A 256 -23.20 10.10 -50.65
C MET A 256 -22.79 10.87 -51.90
N HIS A 257 -23.55 10.76 -52.99
CA HIS A 257 -23.31 11.55 -54.20
C HIS A 257 -23.60 13.04 -54.00
N VAL A 258 -24.59 13.38 -53.16
CA VAL A 258 -25.01 14.77 -52.91
C VAL A 258 -24.19 15.44 -51.81
N HIS A 259 -23.91 14.73 -50.72
CA HIS A 259 -23.30 15.29 -49.50
C HIS A 259 -21.84 14.85 -49.29
N GLY A 260 -21.32 13.96 -50.15
CA GLY A 260 -19.99 13.38 -50.03
C GLY A 260 -19.91 12.20 -49.05
N SER A 261 -18.74 11.58 -49.01
CA SER A 261 -18.45 10.38 -48.20
C SER A 261 -17.30 10.57 -47.21
N GLY A 262 -16.79 11.79 -47.08
CA GLY A 262 -15.60 12.09 -46.28
C GLY A 262 -15.92 12.45 -44.83
N PRO A 263 -14.98 12.18 -43.88
CA PRO A 263 -15.09 12.60 -42.48
C PRO A 263 -14.98 14.12 -42.27
N GLN A 264 -15.15 14.92 -43.32
CA GLN A 264 -14.89 16.36 -43.34
C GLN A 264 -16.08 17.24 -42.96
N GLN A 265 -17.19 16.66 -42.50
CA GLN A 265 -18.22 17.44 -41.81
C GLN A 265 -17.75 17.65 -40.37
N SER A 266 -17.58 18.91 -39.98
CA SER A 266 -17.11 19.32 -38.65
C SER A 266 -17.88 18.57 -37.56
N GLU A 267 -17.15 18.03 -36.56
CA GLU A 267 -17.80 17.36 -35.44
C GLU A 267 -18.84 18.29 -34.81
N PRO A 268 -20.07 17.81 -34.56
CA PRO A 268 -21.12 18.63 -33.99
C PRO A 268 -20.72 19.10 -32.59
N LEU A 269 -21.05 20.35 -32.28
CA LEU A 269 -20.82 20.93 -30.97
C LEU A 269 -21.60 20.15 -29.90
N PRO A 270 -21.09 20.07 -28.65
CA PRO A 270 -21.74 19.32 -27.57
C PRO A 270 -23.19 19.75 -27.30
N ASP A 271 -23.50 21.03 -27.54
CA ASP A 271 -24.81 21.65 -27.27
C ASP A 271 -25.64 21.86 -28.55
N ASP A 272 -25.33 21.15 -29.65
CA ASP A 272 -26.10 21.24 -30.88
C ASP A 272 -27.53 20.68 -30.64
N PRO A 273 -28.60 21.49 -30.80
CA PRO A 273 -29.96 21.03 -30.57
C PRO A 273 -30.42 19.94 -31.55
N ALA A 274 -29.70 19.72 -32.65
CA ALA A 274 -29.96 18.63 -33.59
C ALA A 274 -29.28 17.31 -33.20
N LEU A 275 -28.39 17.30 -32.19
CA LEU A 275 -27.61 16.13 -31.78
C LEU A 275 -28.50 15.08 -31.10
N ILE A 276 -28.48 13.86 -31.63
CA ILE A 276 -29.29 12.75 -31.13
C ILE A 276 -28.46 11.83 -30.26
N ASP A 277 -28.86 11.67 -29.00
CA ASP A 277 -28.24 10.74 -28.06
C ASP A 277 -28.85 9.34 -28.18
N LEU A 278 -28.05 8.40 -28.72
CA LEU A 278 -28.47 7.02 -28.92
C LEU A 278 -28.61 6.26 -27.59
N ASP A 279 -27.89 6.65 -26.54
CA ASP A 279 -28.00 6.02 -25.23
C ASP A 279 -29.29 6.47 -24.53
N ALA A 280 -29.66 7.75 -24.68
CA ALA A 280 -30.92 8.29 -24.17
C ALA A 280 -32.15 7.70 -24.88
N LEU A 281 -32.05 7.42 -26.19
CA LEU A 281 -33.11 6.77 -26.96
C LEU A 281 -33.36 5.31 -26.54
N GLY A 282 -32.34 4.65 -25.98
CA GLY A 282 -32.43 3.28 -25.50
C GLY A 282 -32.88 3.14 -24.04
N ALA A 283 -32.94 4.25 -23.30
CA ALA A 283 -33.37 4.24 -21.90
C ALA A 283 -34.90 4.02 -21.81
N PRO A 284 -35.39 3.08 -20.98
CA PRO A 284 -36.82 3.00 -20.68
C PRO A 284 -37.25 4.33 -20.06
N ALA A 285 -38.32 4.93 -20.59
CA ALA A 285 -38.84 6.21 -20.11
C ALA A 285 -39.03 6.19 -18.59
N GLU A 286 -38.20 6.92 -17.86
CA GLU A 286 -38.46 7.21 -16.46
C GLU A 286 -39.76 8.00 -16.38
N GLU A 287 -40.65 7.56 -15.50
CA GLU A 287 -41.93 8.19 -15.21
C GLU A 287 -41.74 9.69 -14.94
N THR A 288 -42.30 10.52 -15.83
CA THR A 288 -42.44 11.95 -15.62
C THR A 288 -42.99 12.24 -14.22
N PRO A 289 -42.41 13.18 -13.45
CA PRO A 289 -42.97 13.58 -12.17
C PRO A 289 -44.33 14.23 -12.44
N ARG A 290 -45.39 13.69 -11.84
CA ARG A 290 -46.72 14.31 -11.84
C ARG A 290 -46.59 15.72 -11.30
N ALA A 291 -46.95 16.70 -12.13
CA ALA A 291 -47.12 18.07 -11.69
C ALA A 291 -48.21 18.13 -10.61
N ASP A 292 -47.86 18.62 -9.43
CA ASP A 292 -48.80 19.07 -8.42
C ASP A 292 -49.63 20.21 -9.01
N VAL A 293 -50.93 19.99 -9.12
CA VAL A 293 -51.91 21.06 -9.36
C VAL A 293 -52.53 21.37 -8.00
N ALA A 294 -52.44 22.65 -7.63
CA ALA A 294 -52.94 23.27 -6.41
C ALA A 294 -54.43 23.02 -6.13
#